data_AF-D1CSL4-F1
#
_entry.id   AF-D1CSL4-F1
#
_cell.length_a   1.000
_cell.length_b   1.000
_cell.length_c   1.000
_cell.angle_alpha   90.00
_cell.angle_beta   90.00
_cell.angle_gamma   90.00
#
_symmetry.space_group_name_H-M   'P 1'
#
loop_
_entity.id
_entity.type
_entity.pdbx_description
1 polymer ?
#
loop_
_entity_poly.entity_id
_entity_poly.type
_entity_poly.pdbx_seq_one_letter_code
_entity_poly.pdbx_strand_id
1 'polypeptide(L)'
;RLHPVAYHGISPEGIEAVRAKFPQHPSKGNVTGRAFISGAIEQIPDVFADPDYQMLSLASIVSYRSAIGVPLMLKGRPIGPIAVTRREVGYFPDRQIELLRTFADQAVIAIENVRLFEEARLRNRDLTESLEQQTATGEILRVISTSPTDAQPVFDTIAQSAARLCGAQFCHLFRYDGQQ
;
A
#
# COMPACT_ATOMS: atom_id res chain seq x y z
N ARG A 1 -7.18 8.42 -4.93
CA ARG A 1 -6.48 9.71 -5.12
C ARG A 1 -5.04 9.40 -5.49
N LEU A 2 -4.34 10.28 -6.21
CA LEU A 2 -2.91 10.13 -6.50
C LEU A 2 -2.11 10.77 -5.37
N HIS A 3 -1.11 10.04 -4.88
CA HIS A 3 -0.20 10.47 -3.82
C HIS A 3 1.22 10.50 -4.39
N PRO A 4 1.93 11.63 -4.35
CA PRO A 4 3.34 11.65 -4.69
C PRO A 4 4.12 10.90 -3.61
N VAL A 5 4.93 9.93 -4.03
CA VAL A 5 5.72 9.05 -3.13
C VAL A 5 7.22 9.31 -3.20
N ALA A 6 7.67 10.07 -4.21
CA ALA A 6 9.07 10.44 -4.40
C ALA A 6 9.17 11.80 -5.13
N TYR A 7 10.25 12.52 -4.87
CA TYR A 7 10.58 13.80 -5.51
C TYR A 7 12.08 13.84 -5.82
N HIS A 8 12.46 14.45 -6.94
CA HIS A 8 13.86 14.72 -7.27
C HIS A 8 13.98 16.02 -8.06
N GLY A 9 15.02 16.81 -7.77
CA GLY A 9 15.29 18.07 -8.48
C GLY A 9 14.31 19.21 -8.20
N ILE A 10 13.47 19.10 -7.17
CA ILE A 10 12.49 20.12 -6.76
C ILE A 10 13.00 20.84 -5.51
N SER A 11 12.88 22.16 -5.44
CA SER A 11 13.21 22.95 -4.25
C SER A 11 12.30 22.61 -3.06
N PRO A 12 12.70 22.88 -1.80
CA PRO A 12 11.82 22.70 -0.65
C PRO A 12 10.46 23.41 -0.79
N GLU A 13 10.46 24.65 -1.26
CA GLU A 13 9.24 25.42 -1.58
C GLU A 13 8.39 24.73 -2.65
N GLY A 14 9.01 24.20 -3.70
CA GLY A 14 8.31 23.42 -4.72
C GLY A 14 7.68 22.15 -4.15
N ILE A 15 8.36 21.43 -3.25
CA ILE A 15 7.81 20.24 -2.59
C ILE A 15 6.59 20.61 -1.74
N GLU A 16 6.65 21.73 -1.01
CA GLU A 16 5.49 22.25 -0.26
C GLU A 16 4.32 22.59 -1.19
N ALA A 17 4.60 23.25 -2.32
CA ALA A 17 3.58 23.55 -3.33
C ALA A 17 2.95 22.29 -3.93
N VAL A 18 3.73 21.22 -4.15
CA VAL A 18 3.18 19.92 -4.57
C VAL A 18 2.31 19.32 -3.47
N ARG A 19 2.80 19.30 -2.21
CA ARG A 19 2.04 18.78 -1.05
C ARG A 19 0.76 19.55 -0.77
N ALA A 20 0.68 20.83 -1.10
CA ALA A 20 -0.54 21.61 -0.98
C ALA A 20 -1.61 21.21 -2.02
N LYS A 21 -1.22 20.61 -3.14
CA LYS A 21 -2.13 20.19 -4.24
C LYS A 21 -2.45 18.70 -4.22
N PHE A 22 -1.65 17.89 -3.55
CA PHE A 22 -1.82 16.44 -3.46
C PHE A 22 -2.02 15.97 -2.01
N PRO A 23 -2.81 14.91 -1.76
CA PRO A 23 -3.39 14.01 -2.75
C PRO A 23 -4.67 14.55 -3.40
N GLN A 24 -4.83 14.29 -4.70
CA GLN A 24 -6.01 14.70 -5.46
C GLN A 24 -6.58 13.53 -6.29
N HIS A 25 -7.83 13.63 -6.73
CA HIS A 25 -8.36 12.67 -7.70
C HIS A 25 -7.70 12.88 -9.08
N PRO A 26 -7.46 11.83 -9.87
CA PRO A 26 -7.02 11.99 -11.25
C PRO A 26 -7.99 12.90 -12.01
N SER A 27 -7.45 13.85 -12.76
CA SER A 27 -8.23 14.74 -13.63
C SER A 27 -7.46 14.99 -14.92
N LYS A 28 -8.15 15.47 -15.97
CA LYS A 28 -7.49 15.94 -17.20
C LYS A 28 -6.73 17.25 -17.01
N GLY A 29 -6.77 17.85 -15.81
CA GLY A 29 -6.17 19.15 -15.51
C GLY A 29 -4.65 19.15 -15.38
N ASN A 30 -3.99 18.00 -15.49
CA ASN A 30 -2.53 17.89 -15.40
C ASN A 30 -2.02 16.58 -16.02
N VAL A 31 -0.70 16.49 -16.23
CA VAL A 31 -0.10 15.35 -16.94
C VAL A 31 -0.25 14.03 -16.19
N THR A 32 -0.15 14.03 -14.85
CA THR A 32 -0.23 12.80 -14.04
C THR A 32 -1.64 12.21 -14.07
N GLY A 33 -2.65 13.08 -13.94
CA GLY A 33 -4.05 12.69 -14.05
C GLY A 33 -4.42 12.22 -15.46
N ARG A 34 -3.93 12.90 -16.51
CA ARG A 34 -4.13 12.45 -17.90
C ARG A 34 -3.56 11.06 -18.12
N ALA A 35 -2.29 10.83 -17.79
CA ALA A 35 -1.64 9.53 -17.99
C ALA A 35 -2.33 8.41 -17.19
N PHE A 36 -2.77 8.70 -15.96
CA PHE A 36 -3.53 7.75 -15.16
C PHE A 36 -4.89 7.41 -15.78
N ILE A 37 -5.64 8.41 -16.28
CA ILE A 37 -6.97 8.19 -16.84
C ILE A 37 -6.89 7.47 -18.19
N SER A 38 -5.97 7.87 -19.06
CA SER A 38 -5.84 7.27 -20.39
C SER A 38 -5.19 5.89 -20.36
N GLY A 39 -4.37 5.60 -19.34
CA GLY A 39 -3.54 4.39 -19.32
C GLY A 39 -2.47 4.40 -20.42
N ALA A 40 -2.19 5.58 -21.00
CA ALA A 40 -1.22 5.80 -22.05
C ALA A 40 -0.21 6.89 -21.66
N ILE A 41 0.89 6.97 -22.41
CA ILE A 41 1.90 8.02 -22.24
C ILE A 41 1.30 9.34 -22.72
N GLU A 42 1.32 10.35 -21.86
CA GLU A 42 0.77 11.67 -22.13
C GLU A 42 1.90 12.71 -22.12
N GLN A 43 1.95 13.54 -23.16
CA GLN A 43 2.93 14.61 -23.28
C GLN A 43 2.23 15.95 -23.45
N ILE A 44 2.74 16.95 -22.75
CA ILE A 44 2.30 18.34 -22.85
C ILE A 44 3.54 19.17 -23.22
N PRO A 45 3.66 19.63 -24.47
CA PRO A 45 4.85 20.34 -24.94
C PRO A 45 4.98 21.75 -24.34
N ASP A 46 3.86 22.36 -23.93
CA ASP A 46 3.88 23.58 -23.15
C ASP A 46 2.61 23.68 -22.30
N VAL A 47 2.76 23.57 -20.98
CA VAL A 47 1.66 23.60 -20.03
C VAL A 47 0.99 24.97 -19.94
N PHE A 48 1.69 26.05 -20.32
CA PHE A 48 1.10 27.40 -20.37
C PHE A 48 0.32 27.66 -21.66
N ALA A 49 0.54 26.85 -22.69
CA ALA A 49 -0.21 26.90 -23.94
C ALA A 49 -1.41 25.94 -23.94
N ASP A 50 -1.52 25.07 -22.94
CA ASP A 50 -2.57 24.08 -22.81
C ASP A 50 -3.76 24.66 -22.03
N PRO A 51 -4.93 24.87 -22.67
CA PRO A 51 -6.09 25.53 -22.05
C PRO A 51 -6.72 24.70 -20.93
N ASP A 52 -6.52 23.38 -20.92
CA ASP A 52 -7.07 22.47 -19.93
C ASP A 52 -6.11 22.30 -18.73
N TYR A 53 -4.93 22.92 -18.74
CA TYR A 53 -3.94 22.75 -17.69
C TYR A 53 -4.27 23.59 -16.45
N GLN A 54 -4.54 22.91 -15.34
CA GLN A 54 -5.00 23.51 -14.08
C GLN A 54 -3.87 23.70 -13.05
N MET A 55 -2.64 23.27 -13.36
CA MET A 55 -1.50 23.34 -12.44
C MET A 55 -0.51 24.45 -12.79
N LEU A 56 -0.96 25.53 -13.44
CA LEU A 56 -0.10 26.66 -13.86
C LEU A 56 0.66 27.29 -12.68
N SER A 57 0.03 27.46 -11.52
CA SER A 57 0.71 28.03 -10.34
C SER A 57 1.88 27.15 -9.89
N LEU A 58 1.71 25.83 -9.92
CA LEU A 58 2.78 24.88 -9.59
C LEU A 58 3.86 24.88 -10.67
N ALA A 59 3.47 24.99 -11.94
CA ALA A 59 4.41 25.11 -13.06
C ALA A 59 5.32 26.32 -12.93
N SER A 60 4.78 27.45 -12.47
CA SER A 60 5.56 28.65 -12.17
C SER A 60 6.52 28.45 -10.99
N ILE A 61 6.05 27.91 -9.86
CA ILE A 61 6.86 27.70 -8.64
C ILE A 61 8.02 26.71 -8.92
N VAL A 62 7.71 25.58 -9.56
CA VAL A 62 8.70 24.55 -9.89
C VAL A 62 9.47 24.89 -11.17
N SER A 63 9.07 25.94 -11.88
CA SER A 63 9.70 26.43 -13.11
C SER A 63 9.81 25.36 -14.20
N TYR A 64 8.69 24.79 -14.62
CA TYR A 64 8.63 23.87 -15.77
C TYR A 64 7.66 24.35 -16.84
N ARG A 65 7.93 23.95 -18.09
CA ARG A 65 7.12 24.28 -19.28
C ARG A 65 6.54 23.06 -19.94
N SER A 66 7.30 21.99 -20.11
CA SER A 66 6.75 20.74 -20.67
C SER A 66 6.75 19.63 -19.65
N ALA A 67 5.88 18.66 -19.88
CA ALA A 67 5.62 17.57 -18.97
C ALA A 67 5.32 16.28 -19.73
N ILE A 68 5.79 15.16 -19.22
CA ILE A 68 5.43 13.81 -19.67
C ILE A 68 4.96 12.99 -18.47
N GLY A 69 3.87 12.26 -18.66
CA GLY A 69 3.34 11.29 -17.71
C GLY A 69 3.37 9.91 -18.33
N VAL A 70 4.02 8.97 -17.67
CA VAL A 70 4.07 7.56 -18.08
C VAL A 70 3.29 6.72 -17.05
N PRO A 71 2.25 5.99 -17.45
CA PRO A 71 1.44 5.23 -16.52
C PRO A 71 2.20 3.96 -16.05
N LEU A 72 2.06 3.67 -14.77
CA LEU A 72 2.41 2.41 -14.15
C LEU A 72 1.27 1.42 -14.38
N MET A 73 1.44 0.48 -15.31
CA MET A 73 0.38 -0.44 -15.73
C MET A 73 0.53 -1.81 -15.04
N LEU A 74 -0.39 -2.16 -14.16
CA LEU A 74 -0.46 -3.48 -13.54
C LEU A 74 -1.67 -4.24 -14.08
N LYS A 75 -1.43 -5.35 -14.78
CA LYS A 75 -2.49 -6.23 -15.33
C LYS A 75 -3.52 -5.44 -16.16
N GLY A 76 -3.04 -4.52 -17.00
CA GLY A 76 -3.87 -3.68 -17.87
C GLY A 76 -4.58 -2.51 -17.16
N ARG A 77 -4.32 -2.27 -15.87
CA ARG A 77 -4.90 -1.15 -15.12
C ARG A 77 -3.81 -0.19 -14.63
N PRO A 78 -4.02 1.13 -14.73
CA PRO A 78 -3.09 2.11 -14.19
C PRO A 78 -3.16 2.11 -12.66
N ILE A 79 -2.00 1.98 -12.00
CA ILE A 79 -1.86 2.03 -10.54
C ILE A 79 -1.20 3.32 -10.05
N GLY A 80 -0.70 4.14 -10.98
CA GLY A 80 -0.07 5.44 -10.73
C GLY A 80 0.64 5.92 -12.00
N PRO A 81 1.17 7.14 -12.02
CA PRO A 81 2.09 7.58 -13.07
C PRO A 81 3.49 7.93 -12.52
N ILE A 82 4.50 7.83 -13.37
CA ILE A 82 5.75 8.59 -13.23
C ILE A 82 5.60 9.85 -14.07
N ALA A 83 5.90 11.02 -13.50
CA ALA A 83 5.91 12.27 -14.25
C ALA A 83 7.28 12.92 -14.25
N VAL A 84 7.66 13.45 -15.41
CA VAL A 84 8.89 14.21 -15.62
C VAL A 84 8.53 15.53 -16.26
N THR A 85 9.17 16.60 -15.81
CA THR A 85 8.93 17.96 -16.30
C THR A 85 10.25 18.63 -16.65
N ARG A 86 10.26 19.52 -17.65
CA ARG A 86 11.46 20.28 -18.04
C ARG A 86 11.13 21.75 -18.30
N ARG A 87 12.15 22.60 -18.34
CA ARG A 87 12.01 24.05 -18.58
C ARG A 87 11.79 24.39 -20.05
N GLU A 88 12.24 23.53 -20.94
CA GLU A 88 12.18 23.73 -22.38
C GLU A 88 10.80 23.36 -22.91
N VAL A 89 10.29 24.18 -23.83
CA VAL A 89 9.07 23.85 -24.59
C VAL A 89 9.36 22.70 -25.57
N GLY A 90 8.35 21.88 -25.83
CA GLY A 90 8.35 20.84 -26.85
C GLY A 90 8.16 19.42 -26.30
N TYR A 91 8.22 18.45 -27.21
CA TYR A 91 8.07 17.03 -26.90
C TYR A 91 9.37 16.41 -26.37
N PHE A 92 9.23 15.32 -25.62
CA PHE A 92 10.35 14.47 -25.21
C PHE A 92 10.78 13.60 -26.40
N PRO A 93 12.09 13.41 -26.63
CA PRO A 93 12.59 12.50 -27.66
C PRO A 93 12.19 11.05 -27.38
N ASP A 94 11.95 10.25 -28.44
CA ASP A 94 11.51 8.86 -28.32
C ASP A 94 12.38 8.00 -27.41
N ARG A 95 13.70 8.16 -27.46
CA ARG A 95 14.63 7.44 -26.57
C ARG A 95 14.38 7.70 -25.08
N GLN A 96 13.96 8.93 -24.71
CA GLN A 96 13.62 9.26 -23.33
C GLN A 96 12.26 8.66 -22.95
N ILE A 97 11.32 8.61 -23.89
CA ILE A 97 10.01 7.99 -23.70
C ILE A 97 10.18 6.48 -23.46
N GLU A 98 11.00 5.81 -24.27
CA GLU A 98 11.34 4.39 -24.11
C GLU A 98 11.98 4.10 -22.76
N LEU A 99 12.94 4.94 -22.34
CA LEU A 99 13.58 4.81 -21.03
C LEU A 99 12.58 4.95 -19.88
N LEU A 100 11.71 5.97 -19.92
CA LEU A 100 10.69 6.18 -18.89
C LEU A 100 9.66 5.05 -18.86
N ARG A 101 9.33 4.46 -20.02
CA ARG A 101 8.50 3.27 -20.10
C ARG A 101 9.16 2.09 -19.38
N THR A 102 10.44 1.83 -19.63
CA THR A 102 11.18 0.77 -18.91
C THR A 102 11.21 1.01 -17.40
N PHE A 103 11.41 2.24 -16.95
CA PHE A 103 11.36 2.57 -15.52
C PHE A 103 9.97 2.40 -14.92
N ALA A 104 8.91 2.73 -15.67
CA ALA A 104 7.53 2.48 -15.25
C ALA A 104 7.27 0.98 -15.07
N ASP A 105 7.72 0.15 -16.02
CA ASP A 105 7.60 -1.31 -15.94
C ASP A 105 8.34 -1.87 -14.70
N GLN A 106 9.55 -1.38 -14.42
CA GLN A 106 10.32 -1.76 -13.23
C GLN A 106 9.65 -1.31 -11.92
N ALA A 107 9.10 -0.11 -11.88
CA ALA A 107 8.36 0.39 -10.72
C ALA A 107 7.12 -0.45 -10.43
N VAL A 108 6.39 -0.89 -11.45
CA VAL A 108 5.24 -1.81 -11.30
C VAL A 108 5.68 -3.12 -10.65
N ILE A 109 6.80 -3.70 -11.11
CA ILE A 109 7.35 -4.94 -10.53
C ILE A 109 7.68 -4.74 -9.05
N ALA A 110 8.34 -3.64 -8.69
CA ALA A 110 8.71 -3.34 -7.31
C ALA A 110 7.47 -3.15 -6.42
N ILE A 111 6.46 -2.42 -6.88
CA ILE A 111 5.20 -2.20 -6.15
C ILE A 111 4.46 -3.52 -5.93
N GLU A 112 4.36 -4.36 -6.96
CA GLU A 112 3.68 -5.65 -6.87
C GLU A 112 4.43 -6.62 -5.93
N ASN A 113 5.76 -6.60 -5.94
CA ASN A 113 6.56 -7.42 -5.02
C ASN A 113 6.30 -7.06 -3.55
N VAL A 114 6.26 -5.76 -3.21
CA VAL A 114 5.94 -5.31 -1.85
C VAL A 114 4.52 -5.74 -1.47
N ARG A 115 3.55 -5.61 -2.38
CA ARG A 115 2.16 -6.03 -2.14
C ARG A 115 2.05 -7.52 -1.88
N LEU A 116 2.68 -8.35 -2.72
CA LEU A 116 2.68 -9.81 -2.60
C LEU A 116 3.38 -10.26 -1.31
N PHE A 117 4.48 -9.61 -0.94
CA PHE A 117 5.18 -9.91 0.29
C PHE A 117 4.32 -9.62 1.54
N GLU A 118 3.66 -8.46 1.59
CA GLU A 118 2.76 -8.13 2.70
C GLU A 118 1.55 -9.06 2.77
N GLU A 119 0.97 -9.42 1.62
CA GLU A 119 -0.13 -10.40 1.54
C GLU A 119 0.30 -11.77 2.07
N ALA A 120 1.48 -12.25 1.67
CA ALA A 120 2.04 -13.50 2.18
C ALA A 120 2.30 -13.44 3.69
N ARG A 121 2.82 -12.31 4.20
CA ARG A 121 3.08 -12.11 5.63
C ARG A 121 1.81 -12.15 6.47
N LEU A 122 0.75 -11.47 6.02
CA LEU A 122 -0.56 -11.49 6.69
C LEU A 122 -1.14 -12.90 6.72
N ARG A 123 -1.15 -13.59 5.57
CA ARG A 123 -1.67 -14.95 5.48
C ARG A 123 -0.88 -15.95 6.34
N ASN A 124 0.43 -15.77 6.46
CA ASN A 124 1.26 -16.59 7.33
C ASN A 124 0.95 -16.35 8.82
N ARG A 125 0.68 -15.10 9.21
CA ARG A 125 0.22 -14.77 10.56
C ARG A 125 -1.12 -15.44 10.88
N ASP A 126 -2.12 -15.27 10.02
CA ASP A 126 -3.45 -15.86 10.21
C ASP A 126 -3.39 -17.40 10.32
N LEU A 127 -2.54 -18.03 9.50
CA LEU A 127 -2.33 -19.47 9.55
C LEU A 127 -1.66 -19.90 10.86
N THR A 128 -0.66 -19.15 11.32
CA THR A 128 0.03 -19.42 12.59
C THR A 128 -0.94 -19.32 13.76
N GLU A 129 -1.74 -18.25 13.84
CA GLU A 129 -2.75 -18.08 14.88
C GLU A 129 -3.78 -19.23 14.87
N SER A 130 -4.24 -19.62 13.67
CA SER A 130 -5.18 -20.74 13.52
C SER A 130 -4.59 -22.08 13.98
N LEU A 131 -3.31 -22.34 13.65
CA LEU A 131 -2.61 -23.55 14.08
C LEU A 131 -2.41 -23.59 15.60
N GLU A 132 -2.07 -22.46 16.21
CA GLU A 132 -1.91 -22.37 17.67
C GLU A 132 -3.23 -22.63 18.39
N GLN A 133 -4.35 -22.10 17.89
CA GLN A 133 -5.69 -22.36 18.43
C GLN A 133 -6.10 -23.83 18.30
N GLN A 134 -5.87 -24.44 17.13
CA GLN A 134 -6.16 -25.86 16.91
C GLN A 134 -5.32 -26.75 17.83
N THR A 135 -4.04 -26.42 18.02
CA THR A 135 -3.14 -27.15 18.91
C THR A 135 -3.63 -27.09 20.35
N ALA A 136 -3.97 -25.89 20.85
CA ALA A 136 -4.51 -25.73 22.20
C ALA A 136 -5.84 -26.49 22.38
N THR A 137 -6.72 -26.45 21.38
CA THR A 137 -7.99 -27.19 21.41
C THR A 137 -7.76 -28.69 21.44
N GLY A 138 -6.84 -29.21 20.63
CA GLY A 138 -6.46 -30.62 20.61
C GLY A 138 -5.83 -31.09 21.92
N GLU A 139 -4.97 -30.27 22.54
CA GLU A 139 -4.40 -30.53 23.86
C GLU A 139 -5.49 -30.63 24.94
N ILE A 140 -6.42 -29.68 24.99
CA ILE A 140 -7.55 -29.69 25.93
C ILE A 140 -8.40 -30.96 25.73
N LEU A 141 -8.78 -31.28 24.48
CA LEU A 141 -9.56 -32.49 24.16
C LEU A 141 -8.82 -33.77 24.57
N ARG A 142 -7.51 -33.83 24.35
CA ARG A 142 -6.68 -34.96 24.78
C ARG A 142 -6.71 -35.12 26.30
N VAL A 143 -6.54 -34.03 27.05
CA VAL A 143 -6.56 -34.06 28.52
C VAL A 143 -7.94 -34.50 29.05
N ILE A 144 -9.04 -34.01 28.48
CA ILE A 144 -10.40 -34.48 28.79
C ILE A 144 -10.51 -36.00 28.63
N SER A 145 -9.99 -36.54 27.53
CA SER A 145 -10.08 -37.98 27.24
C SER A 145 -9.24 -38.84 28.20
N THR A 146 -8.13 -38.32 28.71
CA THR A 146 -7.21 -39.05 29.60
C THR A 146 -7.54 -38.89 31.09
N SER A 147 -8.40 -37.94 31.46
CA SER A 147 -8.77 -37.60 32.84
C SER A 147 -10.29 -37.69 33.06
N PRO A 148 -10.93 -38.86 32.86
CA PRO A 148 -12.39 -38.98 32.80
C PRO A 148 -13.12 -38.68 34.12
N THR A 149 -12.42 -38.73 35.26
CA THR A 149 -13.00 -38.54 36.60
C THR A 149 -12.39 -37.35 37.35
N ASP A 150 -11.49 -36.59 36.71
CA ASP A 150 -10.82 -35.44 37.33
C ASP A 150 -10.78 -34.26 36.35
N ALA A 151 -11.48 -33.19 36.72
CA ALA A 151 -11.57 -31.98 35.90
C ALA A 151 -10.39 -31.02 36.11
N GLN A 152 -9.61 -31.16 37.18
CA GLN A 152 -8.53 -30.22 37.49
C GLN A 152 -7.48 -30.11 36.37
N PRO A 153 -6.98 -31.21 35.77
CA PRO A 153 -6.02 -31.14 34.67
C PRO A 153 -6.56 -30.39 33.43
N VAL A 154 -7.87 -30.50 33.18
CA VAL A 154 -8.54 -29.82 32.07
C VAL A 154 -8.58 -28.31 32.34
N PHE A 155 -8.93 -27.90 33.56
CA PHE A 155 -8.95 -26.49 33.94
C PHE A 155 -7.57 -25.85 33.85
N ASP A 156 -6.54 -26.53 34.34
CA ASP A 156 -5.15 -26.06 34.27
C ASP A 156 -4.71 -25.87 32.81
N THR A 157 -5.04 -26.82 31.94
CA THR A 157 -4.72 -26.76 30.50
C THR A 157 -5.45 -25.62 29.79
N ILE A 158 -6.72 -25.39 30.12
CA ILE A 158 -7.50 -24.26 29.57
C ILE A 158 -6.91 -22.93 30.02
N ALA A 159 -6.61 -22.77 31.31
CA ALA A 159 -6.06 -21.52 31.84
C ALA A 159 -4.69 -21.21 31.24
N GLN A 160 -3.83 -22.22 31.10
CA GLN A 160 -2.51 -22.07 30.48
C GLN A 160 -2.62 -21.71 28.98
N SER A 161 -3.51 -22.39 28.25
CA SER A 161 -3.74 -22.11 26.83
C SER A 161 -4.31 -20.71 26.60
N ALA A 162 -5.28 -20.29 27.42
CA ALA A 162 -5.87 -18.97 27.34
C ALA A 162 -4.85 -17.87 27.66
N ALA A 163 -4.03 -18.03 28.69
CA ALA A 163 -2.96 -17.07 29.00
C ALA A 163 -1.96 -16.94 27.85
N ARG A 164 -1.52 -18.08 27.29
CA ARG A 164 -0.56 -18.11 26.17
C ARG A 164 -1.10 -17.46 24.90
N LEU A 165 -2.29 -17.86 24.44
CA LEU A 165 -2.88 -17.37 23.19
C LEU A 165 -3.26 -15.88 23.26
N CYS A 166 -3.66 -15.39 24.43
CA CYS A 166 -4.01 -13.99 24.62
C CYS A 166 -2.79 -13.10 24.96
N GLY A 167 -1.59 -13.67 25.10
CA GLY A 167 -0.42 -12.95 25.60
C GLY A 167 -0.63 -12.35 27.00
N ALA A 168 -1.47 -12.98 27.82
CA ALA A 168 -1.86 -12.48 29.13
C ALA A 168 -0.89 -12.93 30.23
N GLN A 169 -0.65 -12.06 31.21
CA GLN A 169 0.20 -12.37 32.36
C GLN A 169 -0.46 -13.36 33.34
N PHE A 170 -1.79 -13.33 33.46
CA PHE A 170 -2.56 -14.17 34.37
C PHE A 170 -3.87 -14.61 33.72
N CYS A 171 -4.36 -15.80 34.11
CA CYS A 171 -5.68 -16.30 33.76
C CYS A 171 -6.34 -16.90 35.01
N HIS A 172 -7.63 -16.61 35.22
CA HIS A 172 -8.43 -17.20 36.29
C HIS A 172 -9.65 -17.92 35.69
N LEU A 173 -9.87 -19.15 36.15
CA LEU A 173 -11.03 -19.96 35.81
C LEU A 173 -11.80 -20.24 37.10
N PHE A 174 -13.11 -19.95 37.10
CA PHE A 174 -13.97 -20.17 38.25
C PHE A 174 -14.98 -21.27 37.95
N ARG A 175 -15.21 -22.16 38.93
CA ARG A 175 -16.29 -23.15 38.90
C ARG A 175 -17.27 -22.82 40.01
N TYR A 176 -18.55 -22.69 39.69
CA TYR A 176 -19.62 -22.55 40.67
C TYR A 176 -20.01 -23.94 41.20
N ASP A 177 -20.19 -24.09 42.52
CA ASP A 177 -20.49 -25.34 43.20
C ASP A 177 -21.98 -25.61 43.39
N GLY A 178 -22.84 -24.63 43.09
CA GLY A 178 -24.29 -24.83 43.02
C GLY A 178 -25.04 -24.74 44.35
N GLN A 179 -24.43 -24.27 45.44
CA GLN A 179 -25.16 -24.06 46.70
C GLN A 179 -25.52 -22.58 46.89
N GLN A 180 -26.83 -22.31 47.03
CA GLN A 180 -27.39 -21.09 47.61
C GLN A 180 -27.72 -21.34 49.08
#